data_AF-A0A846EC01-F1
#
_entry.id   AF-A0A846EC01-F1
#
_cell.length_a   1.000
_cell.length_b   1.000
_cell.length_c   1.000
_cell.angle_alpha   90.00
_cell.angle_beta   90.00
_cell.angle_gamma   90.00
#
_symmetry.space_group_name_H-M   'P 1'
#
loop_
_entity.id
_entity.type
_entity.pdbx_description
1 polymer ?
#
loop_
_entity_poly.entity_id
_entity_poly.type
_entity_poly.pdbx_seq_one_letter_code
_entity_poly.pdbx_strand_id
1 'polypeptide(L)'
;MPVYLSAKADRPRIEQILQRTLAPSEWDEIELRILPESVTQIQEPGLLYLPHPYVVPGGRFNEMYGWDNYFIQLGLWRDGERSLAQNLTDNLVYEIQHYGKILNANRTYYLQRSQPPLLTQMILATYERSLDRTWLASTVSSIETLYQDWIGPPHLHEPTGLSRYFELGEGPAPEAISDERDEQGRTHYDRAIEYYQTHEVTAYDVRQFYDRDRHCLTPLFYKGDRTMRESGFDPSERFGPFSVDIVHYLPVCLNVLLQQMEEQTAQIYQILDQPEIAQTWINRAIQRTQRINEYCWDEQAGLYFDYNFQTQQRRSYEFATTFYPLWAGIASAAQAQRLVENLPKFEAPGGLLTSTHVSGNQWDAPFGWAPLHHIAVAGLRRYGYYAAANRLACKFISLVAQEFDRWGCLVEKYDVVRCTSQVSEKIEFGYSSNEIGFGWTNGVWLELLETLT
;
A
#
# COMPACT_ATOMS: atom_id res chain seq x y z
N MET A 1 12.23 7.38 -24.62
CA MET A 1 11.14 7.08 -23.66
C MET A 1 10.43 8.37 -23.29
N PRO A 2 9.08 8.43 -23.38
CA PRO A 2 8.34 9.61 -22.98
C PRO A 2 8.45 9.89 -21.47
N VAL A 3 8.75 11.13 -21.12
CA VAL A 3 8.68 11.67 -19.76
C VAL A 3 7.65 12.79 -19.75
N TYR A 4 6.61 12.61 -18.97
CA TYR A 4 5.45 13.50 -18.91
C TYR A 4 5.60 14.53 -17.78
N LEU A 5 5.53 15.80 -18.16
CA LEU A 5 5.52 16.94 -17.26
C LEU A 5 4.08 17.36 -16.98
N SER A 6 3.77 17.70 -15.73
CA SER A 6 2.48 18.31 -15.41
C SER A 6 2.25 19.59 -16.22
N ALA A 7 0.99 19.85 -16.62
CA ALA A 7 0.63 21.11 -17.29
C ALA A 7 0.93 22.36 -16.42
N LYS A 8 1.07 22.20 -15.10
CA LYS A 8 1.45 23.26 -14.17
C LYS A 8 2.96 23.45 -14.03
N ALA A 9 3.78 22.63 -14.70
CA ALA A 9 5.22 22.59 -14.52
C ALA A 9 5.95 23.69 -15.31
N ASP A 10 7.01 24.24 -14.73
CA ASP A 10 7.94 25.15 -15.42
C ASP A 10 8.88 24.34 -16.31
N ARG A 11 8.43 24.08 -17.54
CA ARG A 11 9.17 23.26 -18.51
C ARG A 11 10.59 23.78 -18.78
N PRO A 12 10.84 25.08 -19.09
CA PRO A 12 12.19 25.58 -19.29
C PRO A 12 13.13 25.32 -18.11
N ARG A 13 12.64 25.47 -16.87
CA ARG A 13 13.43 25.18 -15.68
C ARG A 13 13.73 23.69 -15.55
N ILE A 14 12.76 22.82 -15.81
CA ILE A 14 12.94 21.36 -15.75
C ILE A 14 13.94 20.89 -16.80
N GLU A 15 13.85 21.40 -18.03
CA GLU A 15 14.81 21.11 -19.10
C GLU A 15 16.24 21.48 -18.67
N GLN A 16 16.43 22.64 -18.05
CA GLN A 16 17.75 23.05 -17.53
C GLN A 16 18.26 22.14 -16.41
N ILE A 17 17.38 21.66 -15.52
CA ILE A 17 17.75 20.73 -14.44
C ILE A 17 18.18 19.39 -15.02
N LEU A 18 17.37 18.83 -15.93
CA LEU A 18 17.65 17.53 -16.54
C LEU A 18 18.92 17.54 -17.38
N GLN A 19 19.15 18.59 -18.19
CA GLN A 19 20.38 18.74 -18.97
C GLN A 19 21.66 18.87 -18.12
N ARG A 20 21.54 19.32 -16.87
CA ARG A 20 22.67 19.36 -15.92
C ARG A 20 22.89 18.05 -15.18
N THR A 21 21.86 17.22 -15.09
CA THR A 21 21.85 15.99 -14.28
C THR A 21 22.18 14.77 -15.13
N LEU A 22 21.66 14.71 -16.35
CA LEU A 22 21.81 13.59 -17.28
C LEU A 22 23.06 13.75 -18.14
N ALA A 23 23.70 12.63 -18.46
CA ALA A 23 24.70 12.60 -19.51
C ALA A 23 24.04 12.91 -20.88
N PRO A 24 24.79 13.46 -21.86
CA PRO A 24 24.22 13.78 -23.18
C PRO A 24 23.52 12.60 -23.85
N SER A 25 24.04 11.39 -23.71
CA SER A 25 23.41 10.18 -24.26
C SER A 25 22.08 9.83 -23.61
N GLU A 26 21.94 10.05 -22.29
CA GLU A 26 20.69 9.80 -21.56
C GLU A 26 19.64 10.88 -21.89
N TRP A 27 20.09 12.11 -22.09
CA TRP A 27 19.23 13.21 -22.54
C TRP A 27 18.61 12.93 -23.92
N ASP A 28 19.38 12.37 -24.84
CA ASP A 28 18.91 12.02 -26.19
C ASP A 28 17.91 10.85 -26.18
N GLU A 29 17.84 10.07 -25.10
CA GLU A 29 16.90 8.96 -24.93
C GLU A 29 15.54 9.38 -24.36
N ILE A 30 15.41 10.60 -23.81
CA ILE A 30 14.16 11.08 -23.22
C ILE A 30 13.41 12.05 -24.12
N GLU A 31 12.08 11.93 -24.12
CA GLU A 31 11.21 12.86 -24.82
C GLU A 31 10.26 13.54 -23.82
N LEU A 32 10.46 14.85 -23.59
CA LEU A 32 9.62 15.62 -22.68
C LEU A 32 8.29 15.99 -23.34
N ARG A 33 7.19 15.45 -22.80
CA ARG A 33 5.82 15.72 -23.22
C ARG A 33 5.04 16.42 -22.12
N ILE A 34 4.11 17.30 -22.47
CA ILE A 34 3.15 17.83 -21.49
C ILE A 34 2.07 16.77 -21.29
N LEU A 35 1.75 16.48 -20.04
CA LEU A 35 0.67 15.60 -19.66
C LEU A 35 -0.65 16.20 -20.17
N PRO A 36 -1.42 15.48 -21.03
CA PRO A 36 -2.71 15.95 -21.48
C PRO A 36 -3.71 16.01 -20.31
N GLU A 37 -4.75 16.82 -20.46
CA GLU A 37 -5.80 16.96 -19.44
C GLU A 37 -6.57 15.64 -19.21
N SER A 38 -6.72 14.84 -20.27
CA SER A 38 -7.38 13.54 -20.18
C SER A 38 -6.40 12.38 -20.37
N VAL A 39 -6.46 11.40 -19.47
CA VAL A 39 -5.69 10.16 -19.56
C VAL A 39 -5.93 9.39 -20.86
N THR A 40 -7.13 9.51 -21.45
CA THR A 40 -7.49 8.85 -22.71
C THR A 40 -6.76 9.43 -23.93
N GLN A 41 -6.13 10.60 -23.80
CA GLN A 41 -5.33 11.23 -24.84
C GLN A 41 -3.86 10.76 -24.81
N ILE A 42 -3.48 9.98 -23.80
CA ILE A 42 -2.13 9.40 -23.68
C ILE A 42 -2.05 8.19 -24.60
N GLN A 43 -1.36 8.33 -25.73
CA GLN A 43 -1.20 7.26 -26.71
C GLN A 43 -0.04 6.32 -26.38
N GLU A 44 1.00 6.86 -25.74
CA GLU A 44 2.22 6.12 -25.41
C GLU A 44 2.45 6.17 -23.89
N PRO A 45 2.60 5.01 -23.22
CA PRO A 45 2.97 4.98 -21.82
C PRO A 45 4.31 5.69 -21.55
N GLY A 46 4.42 6.34 -20.39
CA GLY A 46 5.64 7.06 -20.03
C GLY A 46 5.77 7.27 -18.53
N LEU A 47 6.96 7.74 -18.13
CA LEU A 47 7.26 8.12 -16.76
C LEU A 47 6.71 9.51 -16.47
N LEU A 48 6.22 9.77 -15.26
CA LEU A 48 5.84 11.08 -14.78
C LEU A 48 7.02 11.71 -14.04
N TYR A 49 7.34 12.95 -14.39
CA TYR A 49 8.47 13.66 -13.81
C TYR A 49 8.28 13.92 -12.31
N LEU A 50 9.32 13.68 -11.53
CA LEU A 50 9.41 14.06 -10.13
C LEU A 50 10.65 14.95 -9.92
N PRO A 51 10.55 16.03 -9.14
CA PRO A 51 11.62 17.03 -9.03
C PRO A 51 12.81 16.61 -8.18
N HIS A 52 12.67 15.60 -7.32
CA HIS A 52 13.73 15.18 -6.39
C HIS A 52 14.18 13.74 -6.65
N PRO A 53 15.45 13.38 -6.35
CA PRO A 53 15.89 11.99 -6.32
C PRO A 53 15.01 11.14 -5.40
N TYR A 54 14.73 9.90 -5.82
CA TYR A 54 13.93 8.95 -5.06
C TYR A 54 14.51 7.54 -5.13
N VAL A 55 14.06 6.69 -4.22
CA VAL A 55 14.38 5.26 -4.18
C VAL A 55 13.20 4.51 -4.79
N VAL A 56 13.51 3.51 -5.61
CA VAL A 56 12.52 2.57 -6.17
C VAL A 56 12.51 1.29 -5.34
N PRO A 57 11.41 0.49 -5.36
CA PRO A 57 11.38 -0.76 -4.61
C PRO A 57 12.52 -1.71 -5.01
N GLY A 58 12.77 -1.93 -6.30
CA GLY A 58 13.87 -2.76 -6.79
C GLY A 58 13.48 -3.74 -7.88
N GLY A 59 14.48 -4.29 -8.56
CA GLY A 59 14.28 -5.23 -9.68
C GLY A 59 13.54 -4.58 -10.85
N ARG A 60 12.40 -5.16 -11.24
CA ARG A 60 11.58 -4.62 -12.35
C ARG A 60 10.92 -3.27 -12.03
N PHE A 61 10.76 -2.94 -10.75
CA PHE A 61 10.12 -1.71 -10.29
C PHE A 61 11.11 -0.54 -10.34
N ASN A 62 10.99 0.28 -11.37
CA ASN A 62 11.89 1.42 -11.64
C ASN A 62 11.18 2.77 -11.46
N GLU A 63 10.10 2.76 -10.68
CA GLU A 63 9.24 3.90 -10.41
C GLU A 63 9.18 4.17 -8.90
N MET A 64 8.80 5.38 -8.53
CA MET A 64 8.47 5.73 -7.16
C MET A 64 7.06 5.23 -6.85
N TYR A 65 6.91 4.30 -5.89
CA TYR A 65 5.63 3.71 -5.49
C TYR A 65 5.03 4.37 -4.25
N GLY A 66 3.72 4.61 -4.24
CA GLY A 66 3.01 5.38 -3.21
C GLY A 66 3.31 4.97 -1.77
N TRP A 67 2.92 3.76 -1.35
CA TRP A 67 3.03 3.33 0.05
C TRP A 67 4.41 2.76 0.45
N ASP A 68 5.16 2.19 -0.50
CA ASP A 68 6.52 1.67 -0.30
C ASP A 68 7.45 2.75 0.28
N ASN A 69 7.26 3.99 -0.18
CA ASN A 69 8.03 5.15 0.24
C ASN A 69 8.02 5.36 1.75
N TYR A 70 6.92 5.06 2.44
CA TYR A 70 6.91 5.18 3.90
C TYR A 70 7.92 4.22 4.54
N PHE A 71 7.92 2.96 4.13
CA PHE A 71 8.81 1.94 4.68
C PHE A 71 10.27 2.16 4.28
N ILE A 72 10.51 2.62 3.06
CA ILE A 72 11.84 3.05 2.60
C ILE A 72 12.32 4.23 3.45
N GLN A 73 11.46 5.22 3.69
CA GLN A 73 11.80 6.40 4.46
C GLN A 73 12.22 6.05 5.90
N LEU A 74 11.57 5.07 6.54
CA LEU A 74 12.02 4.55 7.85
C LEU A 74 13.49 4.13 7.80
N GLY A 75 13.86 3.33 6.79
CA GLY A 75 15.23 2.89 6.56
C GLY A 75 16.21 4.03 6.36
N LEU A 76 15.89 4.95 5.46
CA LEU A 76 16.75 6.10 5.15
C LEU A 76 16.99 6.98 6.38
N TRP A 77 15.99 7.13 7.25
CA TRP A 77 16.18 7.84 8.52
C TRP A 77 17.13 7.10 9.48
N ARG A 78 17.11 5.77 9.50
CA ARG A 78 18.04 4.95 10.30
C ARG A 78 19.46 4.98 9.75
N ASP A 79 19.60 4.98 8.42
CA ASP A 79 20.89 5.00 7.73
C ASP A 79 21.54 6.40 7.70
N GLY A 80 20.76 7.45 8.00
CA GLY A 80 21.27 8.83 8.04
C GLY A 80 21.20 9.57 6.69
N GLU A 81 20.56 8.97 5.67
CA GLU A 81 20.30 9.53 4.34
C GLU A 81 19.16 10.58 4.37
N ARG A 82 19.36 11.63 5.16
CA ARG A 82 18.31 12.59 5.55
C ARG A 82 17.68 13.32 4.37
N SER A 83 18.51 13.79 3.43
CA SER A 83 18.02 14.53 2.26
C SER A 83 17.18 13.62 1.36
N LEU A 84 17.60 12.37 1.17
CA LEU A 84 16.83 11.42 0.36
C LEU A 84 15.50 11.06 1.03
N ALA A 85 15.50 10.86 2.35
CA ALA A 85 14.27 10.59 3.12
C ALA A 85 13.26 11.75 3.02
N GLN A 86 13.73 13.01 3.06
CA GLN A 86 12.88 14.18 2.84
C GLN A 86 12.39 14.26 1.39
N ASN A 87 13.25 14.01 0.40
CA ASN A 87 12.89 14.03 -1.02
C ASN A 87 11.73 13.09 -1.35
N LEU A 88 11.64 11.92 -0.69
CA LEU A 88 10.49 11.01 -0.87
C LEU A 88 9.17 11.69 -0.47
N THR A 89 9.18 12.45 0.64
CA THR A 89 7.97 13.19 1.06
C THR A 89 7.66 14.32 0.08
N ASP A 90 8.67 15.09 -0.32
CA ASP A 90 8.52 16.23 -1.21
C ASP A 90 7.99 15.81 -2.59
N ASN A 91 8.42 14.65 -3.10
CA ASN A 91 7.89 14.09 -4.34
C ASN A 91 6.42 13.66 -4.24
N LEU A 92 5.97 13.04 -3.13
CA LEU A 92 4.56 12.71 -2.94
C LEU A 92 3.68 13.98 -2.81
N VAL A 93 4.21 15.02 -2.15
CA VAL A 93 3.57 16.35 -2.10
C VAL A 93 3.47 16.95 -3.52
N TYR A 94 4.53 16.82 -4.32
CA TYR A 94 4.54 17.23 -5.72
C TYR A 94 3.48 16.49 -6.54
N GLU A 95 3.35 15.16 -6.39
CA GLU A 95 2.32 14.38 -7.10
C GLU A 95 0.91 14.92 -6.84
N ILE A 96 0.57 15.24 -5.60
CA ILE A 96 -0.73 15.81 -5.27
C ILE A 96 -0.91 17.19 -5.95
N GLN A 97 0.10 18.05 -5.90
CA GLN A 97 0.02 19.41 -6.46
C GLN A 97 -0.08 19.41 -7.99
N HIS A 98 0.62 18.47 -8.64
CA HIS A 98 0.83 18.45 -10.09
C HIS A 98 0.00 17.42 -10.84
N TYR A 99 -0.39 16.32 -10.18
CA TYR A 99 -1.16 15.20 -10.72
C TYR A 99 -2.49 14.96 -9.98
N GLY A 100 -2.71 15.64 -8.85
CA GLY A 100 -4.00 15.68 -8.15
C GLY A 100 -4.20 14.58 -7.09
N LYS A 101 -3.30 13.60 -7.00
CA LYS A 101 -3.31 12.53 -6.00
C LYS A 101 -1.92 11.91 -5.85
N ILE A 102 -1.75 11.09 -4.83
CA ILE A 102 -0.61 10.15 -4.76
C ILE A 102 -0.91 9.01 -5.72
N LEU A 103 0.05 8.71 -6.57
CA LEU A 103 -0.08 7.65 -7.57
C LEU A 103 0.38 6.32 -6.99
N ASN A 104 -0.14 5.22 -7.55
CA ASN A 104 0.38 3.89 -7.25
C ASN A 104 1.88 3.83 -7.57
N ALA A 105 2.26 4.28 -8.78
CA ALA A 105 3.62 4.71 -9.07
C ALA A 105 3.61 5.83 -10.12
N ASN A 106 4.73 6.53 -10.31
CA ASN A 106 4.82 7.68 -11.21
C ASN A 106 4.90 7.30 -12.71
N ARG A 107 3.92 6.53 -13.22
CA ARG A 107 3.72 6.26 -14.66
C ARG A 107 2.31 6.64 -15.11
N THR A 108 2.18 6.92 -16.41
CA THR A 108 0.91 7.39 -16.98
C THR A 108 -0.27 6.42 -16.78
N TYR A 109 -0.05 5.11 -16.82
CA TYR A 109 -1.12 4.13 -16.58
C TYR A 109 -1.54 4.01 -15.10
N TYR A 110 -0.86 4.70 -14.18
CA TYR A 110 -1.23 4.80 -12.76
C TYR A 110 -1.96 6.10 -12.42
N LEU A 111 -2.19 7.03 -13.37
CA LEU A 111 -2.85 8.33 -13.12
C LEU A 111 -4.26 8.22 -12.51
N GLN A 112 -4.90 7.06 -12.61
CA GLN A 112 -6.24 6.79 -12.08
C GLN A 112 -6.24 5.89 -10.83
N ARG A 113 -5.06 5.48 -10.33
CA ARG A 113 -4.89 4.51 -9.25
C ARG A 113 -3.96 5.04 -8.18
N SER A 114 -4.41 5.05 -6.93
CA SER A 114 -3.58 5.41 -5.78
C SER A 114 -2.97 4.17 -5.10
N GLN A 115 -2.52 4.34 -3.85
CA GLN A 115 -2.05 3.31 -2.93
C GLN A 115 -2.37 3.69 -1.48
N PRO A 116 -2.19 2.79 -0.49
CA PRO A 116 -2.49 3.07 0.92
C PRO A 116 -1.90 4.41 1.44
N PRO A 117 -2.71 5.32 1.99
CA PRO A 117 -2.27 6.69 2.27
C PRO A 117 -1.45 6.80 3.57
N LEU A 118 -0.16 7.09 3.44
CA LEU A 118 0.80 7.21 4.54
C LEU A 118 1.52 8.59 4.60
N LEU A 119 1.11 9.54 3.77
CA LEU A 119 1.82 10.81 3.58
C LEU A 119 1.95 11.63 4.87
N THR A 120 0.90 11.76 5.68
CA THR A 120 0.94 12.56 6.92
C THR A 120 1.95 12.01 7.91
N GLN A 121 2.16 10.70 7.93
CA GLN A 121 3.16 10.07 8.77
C GLN A 121 4.57 10.40 8.28
N MET A 122 4.79 10.38 6.96
CA MET A 122 6.06 10.79 6.35
C MET A 122 6.37 12.27 6.57
N ILE A 123 5.34 13.13 6.51
CA ILE A 123 5.45 14.56 6.77
C ILE A 123 5.88 14.81 8.21
N LEU A 124 5.19 14.20 9.19
CA LEU A 124 5.55 14.34 10.60
C LEU A 124 6.95 13.81 10.89
N ALA A 125 7.33 12.64 10.33
CA ALA A 125 8.67 12.09 10.50
C ALA A 125 9.77 13.03 9.98
N THR A 126 9.52 13.69 8.85
CA THR A 126 10.43 14.71 8.29
C THR A 126 10.46 15.96 9.18
N TYR A 127 9.30 16.46 9.60
CA TYR A 127 9.20 17.64 10.47
C TYR A 127 9.89 17.46 11.81
N GLU A 128 9.73 16.31 12.47
CA GLU A 128 10.38 16.01 13.76
C GLU A 128 11.91 16.12 13.70
N ARG A 129 12.50 15.97 12.51
CA ARG A 129 13.95 16.02 12.28
C ARG A 129 14.43 17.37 11.77
N SER A 130 13.63 18.07 10.95
CA SER A 130 13.98 19.38 10.39
C SER A 130 13.56 20.54 11.29
N LEU A 131 12.47 20.37 12.05
CA LEU A 131 11.73 21.39 12.79
C LEU A 131 11.31 22.60 11.93
N ASP A 132 11.27 22.43 10.60
CA ASP A 132 10.93 23.49 9.66
C ASP A 132 9.40 23.66 9.58
N ARG A 133 8.90 24.65 10.33
CA ARG A 133 7.48 25.01 10.35
C ARG A 133 6.99 25.59 9.02
N THR A 134 7.87 26.24 8.24
CA THR A 134 7.50 26.81 6.94
C THR A 134 7.29 25.71 5.92
N TRP A 135 8.20 24.75 5.89
CA TRP A 135 8.04 23.54 5.08
C TRP A 135 6.78 22.77 5.50
N LEU A 136 6.57 22.54 6.81
CA LEU A 136 5.37 21.86 7.29
C LEU A 136 4.07 22.54 6.83
N ALA A 137 3.98 23.87 6.98
CA ALA A 137 2.82 24.65 6.53
C ALA A 137 2.57 24.52 5.02
N SER A 138 3.62 24.37 4.21
CA SER A 138 3.51 24.20 2.75
C SER A 138 2.85 22.88 2.33
N THR A 139 2.84 21.87 3.22
CA THR A 139 2.26 20.55 2.93
C THR A 139 0.76 20.44 3.20
N VAL A 140 0.19 21.38 3.96
CA VAL A 140 -1.19 21.31 4.49
C VAL A 140 -2.24 21.19 3.38
N SER A 141 -2.11 21.96 2.30
CA SER A 141 -3.05 21.90 1.18
C SER A 141 -3.03 20.55 0.46
N SER A 142 -1.87 19.91 0.37
CA SER A 142 -1.72 18.56 -0.18
C SER A 142 -2.36 17.50 0.71
N ILE A 143 -2.22 17.63 2.04
CA ILE A 143 -2.90 16.76 3.01
C ILE A 143 -4.42 16.87 2.85
N GLU A 144 -4.96 18.08 2.80
CA GLU A 144 -6.40 18.29 2.63
C GLU A 144 -6.90 17.73 1.30
N THR A 145 -6.17 17.95 0.20
CA THR A 145 -6.50 17.41 -1.12
C THR A 145 -6.54 15.89 -1.10
N LEU A 146 -5.50 15.25 -0.55
CA LEU A 146 -5.44 13.79 -0.43
C LEU A 146 -6.60 13.26 0.43
N TYR A 147 -6.92 13.93 1.54
CA TYR A 147 -8.01 13.50 2.40
C TYR A 147 -9.35 13.58 1.67
N GLN A 148 -9.61 14.67 0.93
CA GLN A 148 -10.85 14.84 0.16
C GLN A 148 -11.02 13.77 -0.94
N ASP A 149 -9.93 13.30 -1.57
CA ASP A 149 -9.98 12.19 -2.53
C ASP A 149 -10.54 10.93 -1.87
N TRP A 150 -10.07 10.58 -0.66
CA TRP A 150 -10.48 9.37 0.06
C TRP A 150 -11.82 9.46 0.78
N ILE A 151 -12.27 10.65 1.16
CA ILE A 151 -13.56 10.88 1.81
C ILE A 151 -14.61 11.46 0.86
N GLY A 152 -14.34 11.49 -0.45
CA GLY A 152 -15.29 11.81 -1.49
C GLY A 152 -15.78 10.56 -2.25
N PRO A 153 -16.83 10.68 -3.07
CA PRO A 153 -17.21 9.63 -4.01
C PRO A 153 -16.09 9.37 -5.05
N PRO A 154 -15.83 8.11 -5.46
CA PRO A 154 -16.58 6.89 -5.13
C PRO A 154 -16.03 6.13 -3.91
N HIS A 155 -15.05 6.67 -3.19
CA HIS A 155 -14.39 6.03 -2.05
C HIS A 155 -15.25 6.05 -0.79
N LEU A 156 -15.90 7.17 -0.47
CA LEU A 156 -16.75 7.26 0.71
C LEU A 156 -18.04 6.45 0.56
N HIS A 157 -18.29 5.54 1.49
CA HIS A 157 -19.59 4.91 1.67
C HIS A 157 -20.39 5.69 2.73
N GLU A 158 -21.15 6.68 2.25
CA GLU A 158 -21.93 7.64 3.04
C GLU A 158 -22.71 7.02 4.21
N PRO A 159 -23.45 5.90 4.05
CA PRO A 159 -24.26 5.34 5.14
C PRO A 159 -23.44 4.95 6.37
N THR A 160 -22.21 4.46 6.16
CA THR A 160 -21.31 4.06 7.25
C THR A 160 -20.32 5.16 7.63
N GLY A 161 -20.07 6.10 6.72
CA GLY A 161 -19.02 7.12 6.85
C GLY A 161 -17.59 6.54 6.88
N LEU A 162 -17.39 5.33 6.36
CA LEU A 162 -16.10 4.69 6.11
C LEU A 162 -15.81 4.70 4.59
N SER A 163 -14.54 4.55 4.23
CA SER A 163 -14.08 4.58 2.84
C SER A 163 -13.71 3.18 2.33
N ARG A 164 -13.73 3.02 1.01
CA ARG A 164 -13.23 1.85 0.27
C ARG A 164 -12.13 2.24 -0.72
N TYR A 165 -11.30 1.27 -1.08
CA TYR A 165 -10.55 1.37 -2.32
C TYR A 165 -11.53 1.34 -3.49
N PHE A 166 -11.28 2.15 -4.51
CA PHE A 166 -12.07 2.16 -5.74
C PHE A 166 -11.30 2.88 -6.86
N GLU A 167 -10.60 2.11 -7.69
CA GLU A 167 -9.83 2.67 -8.79
C GLU A 167 -10.75 3.19 -9.91
N LEU A 168 -10.37 4.29 -10.59
CA LEU A 168 -11.24 5.00 -11.53
C LEU A 168 -11.12 4.56 -13.01
N GLY A 169 -10.07 3.85 -13.38
CA GLY A 169 -9.82 3.32 -14.72
C GLY A 169 -10.66 2.10 -15.08
N GLU A 170 -10.79 1.84 -16.37
CA GLU A 170 -11.67 0.79 -16.91
C GLU A 170 -10.88 -0.22 -17.76
N GLY A 171 -11.43 -1.43 -17.88
CA GLY A 171 -10.80 -2.52 -18.66
C GLY A 171 -9.53 -3.06 -17.99
N PRO A 172 -8.79 -3.95 -18.66
CA PRO A 172 -7.62 -4.59 -18.06
C PRO A 172 -6.54 -3.57 -17.71
N ALA A 173 -5.89 -3.77 -16.56
CA ALA A 173 -4.72 -3.02 -16.14
C ALA A 173 -3.54 -3.25 -17.12
N PRO A 174 -2.96 -2.21 -17.74
CA PRO A 174 -1.94 -2.37 -18.78
C PRO A 174 -0.72 -3.17 -18.32
N GLU A 175 -0.25 -2.92 -17.09
CA GLU A 175 0.91 -3.59 -16.50
C GLU A 175 0.67 -5.09 -16.27
N ALA A 176 -0.58 -5.48 -16.00
CA ALA A 176 -0.94 -6.89 -15.84
C ALA A 176 -0.92 -7.65 -17.19
N ILE A 177 -1.11 -6.94 -18.30
CA ILE A 177 -1.02 -7.52 -19.65
C ILE A 177 0.44 -7.60 -20.09
N SER A 178 1.25 -6.58 -19.79
CA SER A 178 2.64 -6.53 -20.23
C SER A 178 3.56 -7.40 -19.38
N ASP A 179 3.42 -7.33 -18.05
CA ASP A 179 4.46 -7.79 -17.12
C ASP A 179 4.06 -9.03 -16.31
N GLU A 180 2.76 -9.29 -16.12
CA GLU A 180 2.26 -10.44 -15.35
C GLU A 180 1.93 -11.64 -16.24
N ARG A 181 2.99 -12.26 -16.77
CA ARG A 181 2.89 -13.47 -17.58
C ARG A 181 3.52 -14.66 -16.87
N ASP A 182 2.85 -15.80 -16.95
CA ASP A 182 3.45 -17.07 -16.51
C ASP A 182 4.47 -17.60 -17.52
N GLU A 183 5.08 -18.74 -17.22
CA GLU A 183 6.08 -19.39 -18.08
C GLU A 183 5.52 -19.77 -19.47
N GLN A 184 4.20 -19.93 -19.59
CA GLN A 184 3.49 -20.20 -20.83
C GLN A 184 3.04 -18.93 -21.57
N GLY A 185 3.35 -17.75 -21.03
CA GLY A 185 3.01 -16.45 -21.59
C GLY A 185 1.55 -16.03 -21.34
N ARG A 186 0.78 -16.79 -20.55
CA ARG A 186 -0.60 -16.46 -20.19
C ARG A 186 -0.62 -15.29 -19.23
N THR A 187 -1.53 -14.35 -19.45
CA THR A 187 -1.72 -13.20 -18.57
C THR A 187 -2.47 -13.58 -17.29
N HIS A 188 -2.47 -12.67 -16.31
CA HIS A 188 -3.36 -12.77 -15.15
C HIS A 188 -4.82 -13.08 -15.54
N TYR A 189 -5.33 -12.41 -16.58
CA TYR A 189 -6.72 -12.55 -17.02
C TYR A 189 -7.02 -13.91 -17.64
N ASP A 190 -6.09 -14.47 -18.41
CA ASP A 190 -6.22 -15.81 -19.00
C ASP A 190 -6.34 -16.87 -17.89
N ARG A 191 -5.49 -16.73 -16.86
CA ARG A 191 -5.46 -17.61 -15.68
C ARG A 191 -6.72 -17.46 -14.81
N ALA A 192 -7.24 -16.24 -14.66
CA ALA A 192 -8.50 -16.01 -13.95
C ALA A 192 -9.71 -16.64 -14.69
N ILE A 193 -9.74 -16.58 -16.02
CA ILE A 193 -10.79 -17.26 -16.83
C ILE A 193 -10.72 -18.77 -16.61
N GLU A 194 -9.53 -19.37 -16.71
CA GLU A 194 -9.34 -20.81 -16.48
C GLU A 194 -9.76 -21.21 -15.06
N TYR A 195 -9.43 -20.39 -14.06
CA TYR A 195 -9.84 -20.64 -12.68
C TYR A 195 -11.37 -20.71 -12.55
N TYR A 196 -12.12 -19.75 -13.10
CA TYR A 196 -13.60 -19.77 -13.04
C TYR A 196 -14.25 -20.92 -13.83
N GLN A 197 -13.54 -21.50 -14.80
CA GLN A 197 -13.98 -22.68 -15.55
C GLN A 197 -13.74 -23.98 -14.79
N THR A 198 -12.69 -24.02 -13.97
CA THR A 198 -12.20 -25.25 -13.32
C THR A 198 -12.54 -25.33 -11.83
N HIS A 199 -12.87 -24.21 -11.20
CA HIS A 199 -13.14 -24.11 -9.77
C HIS A 199 -14.57 -23.61 -9.48
N GLU A 200 -15.14 -24.15 -8.41
CA GLU A 200 -16.36 -23.60 -7.82
C GLU A 200 -16.00 -22.42 -6.90
N VAL A 201 -16.71 -21.31 -7.05
CA VAL A 201 -16.48 -20.09 -6.25
C VAL A 201 -17.77 -19.75 -5.51
N THR A 202 -17.68 -19.76 -4.18
CA THR A 202 -18.81 -19.49 -3.26
C THR A 202 -18.62 -18.18 -2.48
N ALA A 203 -17.46 -17.53 -2.61
CA ALA A 203 -17.12 -16.32 -1.87
C ALA A 203 -17.96 -15.09 -2.26
N TYR A 204 -18.49 -15.06 -3.49
CA TYR A 204 -19.32 -14.00 -4.06
C TYR A 204 -20.14 -14.54 -5.25
N ASP A 205 -21.08 -13.74 -5.77
CA ASP A 205 -21.81 -14.10 -7.00
C ASP A 205 -20.91 -13.97 -8.23
N VAL A 206 -20.39 -15.11 -8.69
CA VAL A 206 -19.46 -15.21 -9.84
C VAL A 206 -20.00 -14.55 -11.11
N ARG A 207 -21.33 -14.49 -11.30
CA ARG A 207 -21.94 -13.90 -12.50
C ARG A 207 -21.65 -12.40 -12.64
N GLN A 208 -21.30 -11.75 -11.53
CA GLN A 208 -20.86 -10.36 -11.53
C GLN A 208 -19.50 -10.17 -12.20
N PHE A 209 -18.63 -11.19 -12.15
CA PHE A 209 -17.22 -11.11 -12.52
C PHE A 209 -16.85 -11.96 -13.75
N TYR A 210 -17.62 -13.01 -14.03
CA TYR A 210 -17.37 -13.93 -15.14
C TYR A 210 -18.66 -14.30 -15.86
N ASP A 211 -18.69 -14.07 -17.17
CA ASP A 211 -19.76 -14.52 -18.07
C ASP A 211 -19.46 -15.96 -18.51
N ARG A 212 -20.21 -16.91 -17.97
CA ARG A 212 -20.04 -18.34 -18.26
C ARG A 212 -20.42 -18.71 -19.68
N ASP A 213 -21.35 -18.00 -20.30
CA ASP A 213 -21.83 -18.31 -21.66
C ASP A 213 -20.85 -17.80 -22.71
N ARG A 214 -20.22 -16.65 -22.46
CA ARG A 214 -19.23 -16.03 -23.36
C ARG A 214 -17.78 -16.40 -23.05
N HIS A 215 -17.56 -17.07 -21.92
CA HIS A 215 -16.23 -17.39 -21.39
C HIS A 215 -15.31 -16.18 -21.27
N CYS A 216 -15.83 -15.05 -20.77
CA CYS A 216 -15.07 -13.82 -20.63
C CYS A 216 -15.28 -13.14 -19.28
N LEU A 217 -14.28 -12.38 -18.84
CA LEU A 217 -14.37 -11.54 -17.64
C LEU A 217 -15.27 -10.33 -17.91
N THR A 218 -16.03 -9.92 -16.90
CA THR A 218 -16.94 -8.76 -17.00
C THR A 218 -16.17 -7.45 -16.75
N PRO A 219 -16.76 -6.27 -17.07
CA PRO A 219 -16.20 -4.98 -16.65
C PRO A 219 -15.95 -4.88 -15.14
N LEU A 220 -16.80 -5.49 -14.32
CA LEU A 220 -16.67 -5.45 -12.86
C LEU A 220 -15.48 -6.29 -12.35
N PHE A 221 -15.08 -7.36 -13.06
CA PHE A 221 -13.81 -8.04 -12.76
C PHE A 221 -12.63 -7.09 -12.89
N TYR A 222 -12.54 -6.38 -14.03
CA TYR A 222 -11.43 -5.46 -14.26
C TYR A 222 -11.42 -4.31 -13.26
N LYS A 223 -12.60 -3.79 -12.89
CA LYS A 223 -12.72 -2.81 -11.80
C LYS A 223 -12.24 -3.39 -10.46
N GLY A 224 -12.61 -4.62 -10.16
CA GLY A 224 -12.17 -5.37 -8.98
C GLY A 224 -10.66 -5.53 -8.91
N ASP A 225 -10.03 -6.01 -9.99
CA ASP A 225 -8.58 -6.19 -10.09
C ASP A 225 -7.84 -4.85 -9.90
N ARG A 226 -8.25 -3.80 -10.62
CA ARG A 226 -7.64 -2.47 -10.48
C ARG A 226 -7.78 -1.91 -9.07
N THR A 227 -8.94 -2.13 -8.43
CA THR A 227 -9.21 -1.70 -7.06
C THR A 227 -8.39 -2.50 -6.05
N MET A 228 -8.20 -3.81 -6.27
CA MET A 228 -7.31 -4.64 -5.48
C MET A 228 -5.86 -4.11 -5.55
N ARG A 229 -5.39 -3.72 -6.74
CA ARG A 229 -4.06 -3.12 -6.93
C ARG A 229 -3.91 -1.77 -6.22
N GLU A 230 -4.98 -0.98 -6.11
CA GLU A 230 -4.98 0.24 -5.28
C GLU A 230 -4.80 -0.07 -3.78
N SER A 231 -5.19 -1.25 -3.33
CA SER A 231 -5.01 -1.66 -1.93
C SER A 231 -3.58 -2.05 -1.57
N GLY A 232 -2.74 -2.36 -2.57
CA GLY A 232 -1.39 -2.89 -2.39
C GLY A 232 -1.32 -4.39 -2.06
N PHE A 233 -2.46 -5.10 -2.07
CA PHE A 233 -2.56 -6.54 -1.74
C PHE A 233 -2.90 -7.40 -2.97
N ASP A 234 -2.24 -7.14 -4.10
CA ASP A 234 -2.52 -7.76 -5.40
C ASP A 234 -1.63 -8.98 -5.72
N PRO A 235 -2.20 -10.18 -6.00
CA PRO A 235 -3.47 -10.64 -5.47
C PRO A 235 -3.33 -11.26 -4.07
N SER A 236 -4.49 -11.32 -3.41
CA SER A 236 -4.82 -12.13 -2.24
C SER A 236 -6.22 -12.74 -2.45
N GLU A 237 -6.62 -13.67 -1.60
CA GLU A 237 -7.98 -14.21 -1.53
C GLU A 237 -8.84 -13.54 -0.44
N ARG A 238 -8.34 -12.41 0.10
CA ARG A 238 -8.95 -11.64 1.18
C ARG A 238 -10.40 -11.28 0.91
N PHE A 239 -10.76 -10.98 -0.35
CA PHE A 239 -12.14 -10.70 -0.78
C PHE A 239 -12.71 -11.79 -1.71
N GLY A 240 -12.23 -13.03 -1.57
CA GLY A 240 -12.50 -14.14 -2.48
C GLY A 240 -11.44 -14.25 -3.58
N PRO A 241 -11.57 -15.20 -4.52
CA PRO A 241 -10.60 -15.40 -5.59
C PRO A 241 -10.20 -14.11 -6.30
N PHE A 242 -8.90 -13.85 -6.39
CA PHE A 242 -8.31 -12.63 -6.97
C PHE A 242 -8.74 -11.32 -6.29
N SER A 243 -9.38 -11.38 -5.11
CA SER A 243 -9.90 -10.23 -4.37
C SER A 243 -10.75 -9.24 -5.16
N VAL A 244 -11.37 -9.67 -6.27
CA VAL A 244 -12.13 -8.76 -7.15
C VAL A 244 -13.41 -8.21 -6.51
N ASP A 245 -13.95 -8.88 -5.48
CA ASP A 245 -15.12 -8.40 -4.74
C ASP A 245 -14.79 -7.21 -3.82
N ILE A 246 -13.52 -6.79 -3.70
CA ILE A 246 -13.05 -5.65 -2.88
C ILE A 246 -13.86 -4.37 -3.08
N VAL A 247 -14.42 -4.16 -4.28
CA VAL A 247 -15.28 -3.02 -4.62
C VAL A 247 -16.50 -2.89 -3.70
N HIS A 248 -16.90 -3.96 -3.01
CA HIS A 248 -18.04 -4.02 -2.11
C HIS A 248 -17.66 -3.96 -0.62
N TYR A 249 -16.37 -3.79 -0.30
CA TYR A 249 -15.87 -3.81 1.07
C TYR A 249 -15.42 -2.43 1.56
N LEU A 250 -15.50 -2.25 2.87
CA LEU A 250 -14.90 -1.17 3.64
C LEU A 250 -13.72 -1.79 4.40
N PRO A 251 -12.49 -1.74 3.85
CA PRO A 251 -11.37 -2.46 4.44
C PRO A 251 -10.93 -1.81 5.75
N VAL A 252 -10.64 -2.62 6.77
CA VAL A 252 -10.14 -2.11 8.06
C VAL A 252 -8.83 -1.34 7.88
N CYS A 253 -7.93 -1.81 7.02
CA CYS A 253 -6.64 -1.19 6.77
C CYS A 253 -6.77 0.25 6.26
N LEU A 254 -7.56 0.48 5.20
CA LEU A 254 -7.76 1.82 4.65
C LEU A 254 -8.34 2.77 5.69
N ASN A 255 -9.37 2.33 6.42
CA ASN A 255 -10.04 3.18 7.38
C ASN A 255 -9.16 3.51 8.59
N VAL A 256 -8.29 2.58 9.00
CA VAL A 256 -7.26 2.88 10.00
C VAL A 256 -6.26 3.92 9.48
N LEU A 257 -5.81 3.81 8.23
CA LEU A 257 -4.89 4.78 7.64
C LEU A 257 -5.50 6.18 7.53
N LEU A 258 -6.78 6.28 7.17
CA LEU A 258 -7.51 7.55 7.17
C LEU A 258 -7.71 8.11 8.57
N GLN A 259 -7.91 7.24 9.56
CA GLN A 259 -7.99 7.65 10.97
C GLN A 259 -6.66 8.23 11.44
N GLN A 260 -5.53 7.57 11.12
CA GLN A 260 -4.20 8.09 11.41
C GLN A 260 -3.94 9.41 10.69
N MET A 261 -4.37 9.52 9.43
CA MET A 261 -4.29 10.77 8.67
C MET A 261 -5.05 11.89 9.37
N GLU A 262 -6.24 11.63 9.90
CA GLU A 262 -7.03 12.61 10.66
C GLU A 262 -6.32 13.05 11.95
N GLU A 263 -5.79 12.11 12.75
CA GLU A 263 -5.03 12.44 13.98
C GLU A 263 -3.75 13.22 13.69
N GLN A 264 -2.99 12.78 12.70
CA GLN A 264 -1.72 13.38 12.34
C GLN A 264 -1.95 14.78 11.75
N THR A 265 -3.01 14.96 10.97
CA THR A 265 -3.39 16.29 10.49
C THR A 265 -3.77 17.22 11.64
N ALA A 266 -4.50 16.72 12.65
CA ALA A 266 -4.76 17.50 13.85
C ALA A 266 -3.46 17.92 14.57
N GLN A 267 -2.50 17.00 14.73
CA GLN A 267 -1.19 17.29 15.30
C GLN A 267 -0.45 18.37 14.49
N ILE A 268 -0.48 18.30 13.15
CA ILE A 268 0.13 19.30 12.28
C ILE A 268 -0.50 20.68 12.53
N TYR A 269 -1.83 20.79 12.58
CA TYR A 269 -2.48 22.07 12.89
C TYR A 269 -2.18 22.59 14.30
N GLN A 270 -2.00 21.70 15.29
CA GLN A 270 -1.54 22.11 16.62
C GLN A 270 -0.13 22.70 16.57
N ILE A 271 0.80 22.05 15.86
CA ILE A 271 2.17 22.54 15.64
C ILE A 271 2.18 23.89 14.91
N LEU A 272 1.20 24.12 14.03
CA LEU A 272 1.03 25.37 13.28
C LEU A 272 0.20 26.43 14.04
N ASP A 273 -0.06 26.24 15.33
CA ASP A 273 -0.82 27.15 16.20
C ASP A 273 -2.26 27.42 15.70
N GLN A 274 -2.91 26.40 15.12
CA GLN A 274 -4.30 26.44 14.62
C GLN A 274 -5.22 25.44 15.36
N PRO A 275 -5.45 25.63 16.67
CA PRO A 275 -6.15 24.64 17.51
C PRO A 275 -7.62 24.43 17.14
N GLU A 276 -8.30 25.44 16.60
CA GLU A 276 -9.70 25.31 16.18
C GLU A 276 -9.87 24.35 15.00
N ILE A 277 -8.95 24.43 14.02
CA ILE A 277 -8.93 23.49 12.89
C ILE A 277 -8.51 22.11 13.38
N ALA A 278 -7.49 22.03 14.24
CA ALA A 278 -7.06 20.77 14.84
C ALA A 278 -8.23 20.04 15.54
N GLN A 279 -9.08 20.76 16.27
CA GLN A 279 -10.24 20.16 16.95
C GLN A 279 -11.23 19.51 15.96
N THR A 280 -11.39 20.08 14.76
CA THR A 280 -12.23 19.48 13.71
C THR A 280 -11.68 18.13 13.28
N TRP A 281 -10.36 18.03 13.11
CA TRP A 281 -9.68 16.79 12.73
C TRP A 281 -9.70 15.74 13.86
N ILE A 282 -9.52 16.15 15.11
CA ILE A 282 -9.69 15.28 16.28
C ILE A 282 -11.09 14.66 16.31
N ASN A 283 -12.13 15.46 16.06
CA ASN A 283 -13.50 14.97 16.04
C ASN A 283 -13.73 13.95 14.91
N ARG A 284 -13.12 14.13 13.74
CA ARG A 284 -13.15 13.16 12.63
C ARG A 284 -12.51 11.83 13.03
N ALA A 285 -11.29 11.88 13.60
CA ALA A 285 -10.57 10.71 14.07
C ALA A 285 -11.35 9.89 15.10
N ILE A 286 -12.01 10.57 16.05
CA ILE A 286 -12.88 9.93 17.05
C ILE A 286 -14.06 9.23 16.39
N GLN A 287 -14.76 9.91 15.47
CA GLN A 287 -15.90 9.33 14.76
C GLN A 287 -15.51 8.13 13.91
N ARG A 288 -14.38 8.21 13.20
CA ARG A 288 -13.88 7.10 12.38
C ARG A 288 -13.48 5.90 13.25
N THR A 289 -12.83 6.14 14.38
CA THR A 289 -12.51 5.08 15.35
C THR A 289 -13.76 4.34 15.83
N GLN A 290 -14.83 5.07 16.15
CA GLN A 290 -16.11 4.47 16.55
C GLN A 290 -16.68 3.60 15.43
N ARG A 291 -16.70 4.10 14.19
CA ARG A 291 -17.19 3.37 13.02
C ARG A 291 -16.36 2.13 12.69
N ILE A 292 -15.03 2.20 12.80
CA ILE A 292 -14.16 1.03 12.63
C ILE A 292 -14.50 -0.04 13.68
N ASN A 293 -14.68 0.34 14.94
CA ASN A 293 -15.08 -0.59 15.99
C ASN A 293 -16.50 -1.13 15.80
N GLU A 294 -17.42 -0.35 15.25
CA GLU A 294 -18.78 -0.82 14.95
C GLU A 294 -18.80 -1.83 13.79
N TYR A 295 -18.20 -1.48 12.65
CA TYR A 295 -18.34 -2.26 11.42
C TYR A 295 -17.28 -3.35 11.27
N CYS A 296 -16.06 -3.15 11.76
CA CYS A 296 -14.94 -4.06 11.48
C CYS A 296 -14.59 -4.97 12.67
N TRP A 297 -14.85 -4.60 13.93
CA TRP A 297 -14.52 -5.45 15.07
C TRP A 297 -15.53 -6.60 15.23
N ASP A 298 -15.03 -7.82 15.35
CA ASP A 298 -15.83 -8.98 15.70
C ASP A 298 -15.49 -9.49 17.11
N GLU A 299 -16.42 -9.32 18.04
CA GLU A 299 -16.24 -9.68 19.45
C GLU A 299 -16.01 -11.18 19.66
N GLN A 300 -16.73 -12.02 18.89
CA GLN A 300 -16.66 -13.46 19.03
C GLN A 300 -15.31 -13.99 18.55
N ALA A 301 -14.85 -13.54 17.38
CA ALA A 301 -13.54 -13.91 16.84
C ALA A 301 -12.38 -13.25 17.60
N GLY A 302 -12.60 -12.07 18.19
CA GLY A 302 -11.54 -11.25 18.78
C GLY A 302 -10.58 -10.68 17.74
N LEU A 303 -11.10 -10.38 16.54
CA LEU A 303 -10.35 -9.90 15.38
C LEU A 303 -11.11 -8.74 14.72
N TYR A 304 -10.37 -7.86 14.05
CA TYR A 304 -10.95 -6.97 13.06
C TYR A 304 -11.02 -7.66 11.69
N PHE A 305 -12.16 -7.51 11.02
CA PHE A 305 -12.47 -8.00 9.68
C PHE A 305 -12.96 -6.86 8.77
N ASP A 306 -12.96 -7.09 7.47
CA ASP A 306 -13.49 -6.14 6.51
C ASP A 306 -15.02 -6.25 6.41
N TYR A 307 -15.69 -5.12 6.26
CA TYR A 307 -17.14 -5.06 6.21
C TYR A 307 -17.65 -4.99 4.77
N ASN A 308 -18.48 -5.94 4.35
CA ASN A 308 -19.17 -5.90 3.07
C ASN A 308 -20.45 -5.07 3.22
N PHE A 309 -20.53 -3.93 2.53
CA PHE A 309 -21.69 -3.05 2.68
C PHE A 309 -22.92 -3.50 1.88
N GLN A 310 -22.77 -4.41 0.90
CA GLN A 310 -23.89 -4.99 0.16
C GLN A 310 -24.60 -6.07 0.98
N THR A 311 -23.84 -6.99 1.58
CA THR A 311 -24.40 -8.07 2.40
C THR A 311 -24.62 -7.65 3.85
N GLN A 312 -24.06 -6.51 4.27
CA GLN A 312 -24.07 -5.99 5.64
C GLN A 312 -23.43 -6.97 6.63
N GLN A 313 -22.38 -7.67 6.19
CA GLN A 313 -21.68 -8.67 6.98
C GLN A 313 -20.18 -8.44 6.96
N ARG A 314 -19.53 -8.80 8.07
CA ARG A 314 -18.07 -8.92 8.13
C ARG A 314 -17.63 -10.18 7.40
N ARG A 315 -16.55 -10.09 6.63
CA ARG A 315 -15.94 -11.25 6.02
C ARG A 315 -14.96 -11.89 6.99
N SER A 316 -15.29 -13.09 7.45
CA SER A 316 -14.45 -13.90 8.34
C SER A 316 -13.25 -14.49 7.58
N TYR A 317 -12.31 -13.63 7.20
CA TYR A 317 -11.04 -13.99 6.58
C TYR A 317 -9.91 -13.42 7.44
N GLU A 318 -9.14 -14.30 8.07
CA GLU A 318 -8.12 -13.89 9.04
C GLU A 318 -6.91 -13.33 8.28
N PHE A 319 -6.80 -12.00 8.23
CA PHE A 319 -5.76 -11.26 7.52
C PHE A 319 -4.94 -10.39 8.49
N ALA A 320 -3.64 -10.25 8.25
CA ALA A 320 -2.70 -9.52 9.12
C ALA A 320 -3.06 -8.04 9.33
N THR A 321 -3.91 -7.46 8.46
CA THR A 321 -4.43 -6.10 8.65
C THR A 321 -5.26 -5.95 9.92
N THR A 322 -5.64 -7.04 10.57
CA THR A 322 -6.27 -7.05 11.90
C THR A 322 -5.43 -6.35 12.98
N PHE A 323 -4.10 -6.23 12.77
CA PHE A 323 -3.19 -5.53 13.70
C PHE A 323 -3.06 -4.02 13.41
N TYR A 324 -3.63 -3.49 12.32
CA TYR A 324 -3.58 -2.06 12.00
C TYR A 324 -4.17 -1.19 13.12
N PRO A 325 -5.32 -1.52 13.74
CA PRO A 325 -5.85 -0.76 14.87
C PRO A 325 -4.90 -0.65 16.08
N LEU A 326 -4.03 -1.65 16.31
CA LEU A 326 -2.98 -1.56 17.33
C LEU A 326 -1.91 -0.55 16.94
N TRP A 327 -1.52 -0.55 15.67
CA TRP A 327 -0.51 0.37 15.17
C TRP A 327 -0.97 1.82 15.23
N ALA A 328 -2.22 2.09 14.91
CA ALA A 328 -2.84 3.41 15.06
C ALA A 328 -3.09 3.79 16.52
N GLY A 329 -3.30 2.83 17.42
CA GLY A 329 -3.63 3.12 18.83
C GLY A 329 -5.12 3.31 19.09
N ILE A 330 -5.98 2.74 18.24
CA ILE A 330 -7.44 2.93 18.31
C ILE A 330 -8.21 1.74 18.86
N ALA A 331 -7.55 0.60 19.07
CA ALA A 331 -8.11 -0.53 19.78
C ALA A 331 -8.21 -0.20 21.29
N SER A 332 -9.27 -0.65 21.96
CA SER A 332 -9.30 -0.65 23.42
C SER A 332 -8.29 -1.65 23.99
N ALA A 333 -7.93 -1.52 25.28
CA ALA A 333 -7.04 -2.48 25.94
C ALA A 333 -7.57 -3.93 25.87
N ALA A 334 -8.89 -4.11 25.97
CA ALA A 334 -9.54 -5.42 25.85
C ALA A 334 -9.43 -5.98 24.42
N GLN A 335 -9.70 -5.17 23.40
CA GLN A 335 -9.52 -5.57 22.00
C GLN A 335 -8.06 -5.92 21.71
N ALA A 336 -7.11 -5.13 22.25
CA ALA A 336 -5.69 -5.39 22.08
C ALA A 336 -5.26 -6.71 22.72
N GLN A 337 -5.77 -7.03 23.90
CA GLN A 337 -5.55 -8.33 24.53
C GLN A 337 -6.08 -9.46 23.64
N ARG A 338 -7.30 -9.33 23.11
CA ARG A 338 -7.92 -10.33 22.23
C ARG A 338 -7.15 -10.53 20.92
N LEU A 339 -6.59 -9.47 20.34
CA LEU A 339 -5.70 -9.56 19.18
C LEU A 339 -4.41 -10.30 19.51
N VAL A 340 -3.81 -10.04 20.68
CA VAL A 340 -2.58 -10.74 21.13
C VAL A 340 -2.86 -12.22 21.41
N GLU A 341 -4.02 -12.55 21.98
CA GLU A 341 -4.46 -13.94 22.18
C GLU A 341 -4.64 -14.69 20.84
N ASN A 342 -5.02 -13.98 19.78
CA ASN A 342 -5.13 -14.52 18.42
C ASN A 342 -3.81 -14.48 17.61
N LEU A 343 -2.76 -13.79 18.06
CA LEU A 343 -1.48 -13.71 17.36
C LEU A 343 -0.90 -15.09 16.95
N PRO A 344 -1.01 -16.17 17.76
CA PRO A 344 -0.52 -17.49 17.36
C PRO A 344 -1.14 -18.07 16.08
N LYS A 345 -2.30 -17.56 15.63
CA LYS A 345 -2.88 -17.96 14.33
C LYS A 345 -2.06 -17.46 13.14
N PHE A 346 -1.45 -16.29 13.28
CA PHE A 346 -0.66 -15.62 12.24
C PHE A 346 0.84 -15.86 12.38
N GLU A 347 1.29 -16.20 13.59
CA GLU A 347 2.71 -16.31 13.90
C GLU A 347 3.31 -17.63 13.39
N ALA A 348 4.26 -17.54 12.48
CA ALA A 348 5.05 -18.63 11.91
C ALA A 348 6.51 -18.62 12.43
N PRO A 349 7.35 -19.63 12.12
CA PRO A 349 8.76 -19.62 12.53
C PRO A 349 9.55 -18.40 12.04
N GLY A 350 9.27 -17.92 10.83
CA GLY A 350 9.93 -16.79 10.17
C GLY A 350 9.28 -15.43 10.40
N GLY A 351 8.19 -15.35 11.19
CA GLY A 351 7.52 -14.08 11.48
C GLY A 351 5.99 -14.18 11.38
N LEU A 352 5.39 -13.24 10.65
CA LEU A 352 3.95 -13.05 10.51
C LEU A 352 3.48 -13.48 9.12
N LEU A 353 2.47 -14.34 9.09
CA LEU A 353 1.74 -14.69 7.87
C LEU A 353 0.86 -13.52 7.43
N THR A 354 0.73 -13.34 6.12
CA THR A 354 -0.20 -12.35 5.53
C THR A 354 -1.66 -12.67 5.85
N SER A 355 -2.02 -13.95 5.78
CA SER A 355 -3.32 -14.49 6.18
C SER A 355 -3.14 -15.89 6.77
N THR A 356 -4.20 -16.49 7.30
CA THR A 356 -4.16 -17.89 7.77
C THR A 356 -4.53 -18.91 6.68
N HIS A 357 -4.70 -18.45 5.43
CA HIS A 357 -5.18 -19.24 4.30
C HIS A 357 -4.08 -19.43 3.24
N VAL A 358 -3.89 -20.67 2.78
CA VAL A 358 -2.97 -20.97 1.66
C VAL A 358 -3.78 -21.00 0.37
N SER A 359 -3.78 -19.88 -0.35
CA SER A 359 -4.58 -19.68 -1.57
C SER A 359 -3.78 -19.81 -2.87
N GLY A 360 -2.44 -19.85 -2.78
CA GLY A 360 -1.55 -19.71 -3.93
C GLY A 360 -1.35 -18.27 -4.41
N ASN A 361 -2.02 -17.29 -3.80
CA ASN A 361 -1.77 -15.87 -4.05
C ASN A 361 -0.53 -15.37 -3.28
N GLN A 362 0.14 -14.34 -3.78
CA GLN A 362 1.34 -13.81 -3.13
C GLN A 362 1.08 -13.09 -1.79
N TRP A 363 -0.11 -12.48 -1.62
CA TRP A 363 -0.54 -11.84 -0.38
C TRP A 363 -1.43 -12.75 0.47
N ASP A 364 -0.98 -13.99 0.70
CA ASP A 364 -1.62 -14.97 1.59
C ASP A 364 -0.56 -15.89 2.22
N ALA A 365 -0.96 -16.82 3.10
CA ALA A 365 -0.04 -17.84 3.57
C ALA A 365 0.53 -18.64 2.37
N PRO A 366 1.80 -19.07 2.44
CA PRO A 366 2.71 -19.02 3.59
C PRO A 366 3.58 -17.75 3.64
N PHE A 367 3.25 -16.71 2.87
CA PHE A 367 4.12 -15.57 2.68
C PHE A 367 3.95 -14.51 3.75
N GLY A 368 5.07 -13.87 4.10
CA GLY A 368 5.14 -12.71 4.98
C GLY A 368 5.87 -11.56 4.29
N TRP A 369 5.42 -10.35 4.60
CA TRP A 369 5.86 -9.12 3.95
C TRP A 369 6.32 -8.11 4.99
N ALA A 370 7.41 -7.40 4.70
CA ALA A 370 8.02 -6.47 5.63
C ALA A 370 7.03 -5.40 6.18
N PRO A 371 6.18 -4.74 5.35
CA PRO A 371 5.17 -3.81 5.83
C PRO A 371 4.30 -4.34 6.98
N LEU A 372 3.80 -5.58 6.84
CA LEU A 372 2.91 -6.20 7.82
C LEU A 372 3.63 -6.55 9.12
N HIS A 373 4.90 -6.94 9.05
CA HIS A 373 5.73 -7.15 10.23
C HIS A 373 5.93 -5.84 11.00
N HIS A 374 6.29 -4.75 10.31
CA HIS A 374 6.46 -3.45 10.94
C HIS A 374 5.19 -3.02 11.66
N ILE A 375 4.05 -3.07 10.98
CA ILE A 375 2.75 -2.63 11.53
C ILE A 375 2.37 -3.46 12.75
N ALA A 376 2.47 -4.79 12.68
CA ALA A 376 2.14 -5.65 13.82
C ALA A 376 3.09 -5.43 15.01
N VAL A 377 4.41 -5.35 14.77
CA VAL A 377 5.41 -5.13 15.84
C VAL A 377 5.21 -3.76 16.48
N ALA A 378 5.08 -2.70 15.69
CA ALA A 378 4.87 -1.34 16.19
C ALA A 378 3.55 -1.24 16.98
N GLY A 379 2.47 -1.88 16.49
CA GLY A 379 1.20 -1.95 17.20
C GLY A 379 1.30 -2.71 18.54
N LEU A 380 1.93 -3.88 18.56
CA LEU A 380 2.15 -4.64 19.80
C LEU A 380 2.95 -3.82 20.83
N ARG A 381 4.00 -3.11 20.39
CA ARG A 381 4.80 -2.23 21.27
C ARG A 381 3.96 -1.07 21.81
N ARG A 382 3.12 -0.43 20.98
CA ARG A 382 2.26 0.68 21.39
C ARG A 382 1.34 0.32 22.57
N TYR A 383 0.93 -0.95 22.66
CA TYR A 383 0.08 -1.48 23.72
C TYR A 383 0.85 -2.19 24.85
N GLY A 384 2.19 -2.11 24.86
CA GLY A 384 3.02 -2.68 25.92
C GLY A 384 3.28 -4.19 25.81
N TYR A 385 2.90 -4.83 24.70
CA TYR A 385 3.16 -6.26 24.45
C TYR A 385 4.58 -6.50 23.90
N TYR A 386 5.59 -5.93 24.57
CA TYR A 386 6.98 -5.95 24.13
C TYR A 386 7.55 -7.36 23.92
N ALA A 387 7.18 -8.33 24.75
CA ALA A 387 7.65 -9.71 24.59
C ALA A 387 7.16 -10.35 23.28
N ALA A 388 5.90 -10.11 22.91
CA ALA A 388 5.35 -10.58 21.64
C ALA A 388 5.96 -9.83 20.44
N ALA A 389 6.06 -8.50 20.56
CA ALA A 389 6.68 -7.66 19.55
C ALA A 389 8.13 -8.05 19.26
N ASN A 390 8.96 -8.21 20.31
CA ASN A 390 10.36 -8.58 20.18
C ASN A 390 10.50 -9.97 19.57
N ARG A 391 9.67 -10.94 19.99
CA ARG A 391 9.67 -12.28 19.41
C ARG A 391 9.38 -12.25 17.91
N LEU A 392 8.36 -11.50 17.49
CA LEU A 392 7.96 -11.39 16.09
C LEU A 392 9.05 -10.68 15.25
N ALA A 393 9.61 -9.58 15.76
CA ALA A 393 10.71 -8.85 15.12
C ALA A 393 11.97 -9.73 14.97
N CYS A 394 12.39 -10.42 16.03
CA CYS A 394 13.55 -11.31 15.99
C CYS A 394 13.40 -12.41 14.95
N LYS A 395 12.20 -13.02 14.83
CA LYS A 395 11.93 -14.06 13.82
C LYS A 395 12.14 -13.55 12.40
N PHE A 396 11.55 -12.39 12.07
CA PHE A 396 11.66 -11.83 10.74
C PHE A 396 13.07 -11.35 10.40
N ILE A 397 13.72 -10.61 11.32
CA ILE A 397 15.11 -10.18 11.13
C ILE A 397 16.05 -11.37 10.95
N SER A 398 15.87 -12.44 11.74
CA SER A 398 16.70 -13.64 11.66
C SER A 398 16.51 -14.35 10.33
N LEU A 399 15.25 -14.47 9.84
CA LEU A 399 14.94 -15.01 8.52
C LEU A 399 15.67 -14.21 7.43
N VAL A 400 15.48 -12.89 7.41
CA VAL A 400 16.08 -12.02 6.39
C VAL A 400 17.61 -12.10 6.44
N ALA A 401 18.22 -12.07 7.63
CA ALA A 401 19.66 -12.16 7.80
C ALA A 401 20.22 -13.52 7.31
N GLN A 402 19.56 -14.63 7.64
CA GLN A 402 19.98 -15.96 7.18
C GLN A 402 19.91 -16.11 5.66
N GLU A 403 18.87 -15.55 5.02
CA GLU A 403 18.75 -15.57 3.57
C GLU A 403 19.75 -14.62 2.90
N PHE A 404 20.05 -13.48 3.52
CA PHE A 404 21.14 -12.61 3.05
C PHE A 404 22.50 -13.31 3.13
N ASP A 405 22.82 -13.98 4.24
CA ASP A 405 24.07 -14.74 4.36
C ASP A 405 24.18 -15.86 3.31
N ARG A 406 23.05 -16.42 2.88
CA ARG A 406 22.99 -17.51 1.89
C ARG A 406 23.10 -17.02 0.45
N TRP A 407 22.42 -15.93 0.10
CA TRP A 407 22.23 -15.50 -1.29
C TRP A 407 22.91 -14.17 -1.62
N GLY A 408 23.37 -13.42 -0.62
CA GLY A 408 23.99 -12.11 -0.77
C GLY A 408 23.03 -10.97 -1.13
N CYS A 409 21.71 -11.19 -1.01
CA CYS A 409 20.70 -10.19 -1.33
C CYS A 409 19.46 -10.28 -0.42
N LEU A 410 18.76 -9.15 -0.30
CA LEU A 410 17.41 -9.07 0.28
C LEU A 410 16.40 -9.12 -0.85
N VAL A 411 15.20 -9.62 -0.56
CA VAL A 411 14.11 -9.75 -1.55
C VAL A 411 12.80 -9.14 -1.05
N GLU A 412 11.84 -9.04 -1.95
CA GLU A 412 10.51 -8.47 -1.74
C GLU A 412 9.72 -9.15 -0.62
N LYS A 413 9.63 -10.49 -0.66
CA LYS A 413 8.78 -11.30 0.22
C LYS A 413 9.43 -12.63 0.58
N TYR A 414 8.95 -13.25 1.67
CA TYR A 414 9.53 -14.49 2.20
C TYR A 414 8.43 -15.50 2.56
N ASP A 415 8.73 -16.79 2.38
CA ASP A 415 7.96 -17.87 3.00
C ASP A 415 8.35 -17.94 4.48
N VAL A 416 7.46 -17.44 5.35
CA VAL A 416 7.70 -17.37 6.79
C VAL A 416 7.44 -18.70 7.51
N VAL A 417 6.88 -19.70 6.82
CA VAL A 417 6.70 -21.04 7.38
C VAL A 417 7.99 -21.84 7.22
N ARG A 418 8.53 -21.86 6.00
CA ARG A 418 9.77 -22.58 5.65
C ARG A 418 11.03 -21.77 5.93
N CYS A 419 10.89 -20.48 6.23
CA CYS A 419 12.00 -19.56 6.45
C CYS A 419 12.94 -19.48 5.23
N THR A 420 12.39 -19.10 4.08
CA THR A 420 13.15 -19.01 2.82
C THR A 420 12.67 -17.85 1.93
N SER A 421 13.57 -17.30 1.12
CA SER A 421 13.32 -16.33 0.05
C SER A 421 12.84 -17.00 -1.26
N GLN A 422 12.90 -18.33 -1.34
CA GLN A 422 12.43 -19.09 -2.50
C GLN A 422 10.90 -19.26 -2.47
N VAL A 423 10.20 -18.32 -3.10
CA VAL A 423 8.73 -18.24 -3.08
C VAL A 423 8.06 -18.65 -4.39
N SER A 424 8.78 -18.55 -5.51
CA SER A 424 8.24 -18.65 -6.88
C SER A 424 7.45 -19.93 -7.16
N GLU A 425 7.90 -21.09 -6.66
CA GLU A 425 7.25 -22.39 -6.89
C GLU A 425 5.85 -22.50 -6.25
N LYS A 426 5.48 -21.57 -5.37
CA LYS A 426 4.21 -21.58 -4.62
C LYS A 426 3.25 -20.47 -5.01
N ILE A 427 3.68 -19.53 -5.84
CA ILE A 427 2.83 -18.44 -6.30
C ILE A 427 2.09 -18.96 -7.53
N GLU A 428 0.84 -19.33 -7.29
CA GLU A 428 -0.09 -19.63 -8.36
C GLU A 428 -0.53 -18.33 -9.02
N PHE A 429 -0.92 -17.28 -8.30
CA PHE A 429 -1.38 -16.03 -8.90
C PHE A 429 -0.59 -14.81 -8.42
N GLY A 430 -0.22 -13.96 -9.39
CA GLY A 430 0.80 -12.92 -9.26
C GLY A 430 1.93 -13.14 -10.27
N TYR A 431 3.02 -12.40 -10.11
CA TYR A 431 4.26 -12.63 -10.87
C TYR A 431 5.15 -13.63 -10.13
N SER A 432 5.87 -14.45 -10.90
CA SER A 432 6.67 -15.56 -10.38
C SER A 432 8.05 -15.13 -9.88
N SER A 433 8.52 -13.92 -10.18
CA SER A 433 9.79 -13.41 -9.67
C SER A 433 9.68 -12.89 -8.23
N ASN A 434 10.77 -13.03 -7.48
CA ASN A 434 10.96 -12.37 -6.19
C ASN A 434 12.02 -11.28 -6.38
N GLU A 435 11.62 -10.02 -6.32
CA GLU A 435 12.48 -8.90 -6.74
C GLU A 435 13.61 -8.64 -5.72
N ILE A 436 14.81 -8.37 -6.23
CA ILE A 436 16.04 -8.19 -5.45
C ILE A 436 16.21 -6.74 -4.98
N GLY A 437 16.76 -6.58 -3.78
CA GLY A 437 17.17 -5.31 -3.17
C GLY A 437 16.06 -4.60 -2.40
N PHE A 438 14.93 -5.26 -2.15
CA PHE A 438 13.64 -4.58 -2.06
C PHE A 438 13.51 -3.50 -0.96
N GLY A 439 13.11 -2.29 -1.36
CA GLY A 439 13.14 -1.06 -0.56
C GLY A 439 12.42 -1.16 0.79
N TRP A 440 11.18 -1.68 0.83
CA TRP A 440 10.50 -1.87 2.12
C TRP A 440 11.19 -2.88 3.02
N THR A 441 11.91 -3.86 2.45
CA THR A 441 12.49 -4.97 3.23
C THR A 441 13.71 -4.42 3.93
N ASN A 442 14.54 -3.68 3.19
CA ASN A 442 15.70 -2.99 3.72
C ASN A 442 15.29 -2.02 4.83
N GLY A 443 14.28 -1.18 4.56
CA GLY A 443 13.87 -0.14 5.51
C GLY A 443 13.25 -0.69 6.79
N VAL A 444 12.35 -1.68 6.67
CA VAL A 444 11.75 -2.34 7.83
C VAL A 444 12.77 -3.16 8.60
N TRP A 445 13.72 -3.81 7.92
CA TRP A 445 14.75 -4.58 8.62
C TRP A 445 15.59 -3.68 9.53
N LEU A 446 16.02 -2.51 9.03
CA LEU A 446 16.73 -1.51 9.83
C LEU A 446 15.88 -0.97 10.98
N GLU A 447 14.61 -0.65 10.71
CA GLU A 447 13.69 -0.16 11.74
C GLU A 447 13.47 -1.18 12.85
N LEU A 448 13.21 -2.44 12.50
CA LEU A 448 13.00 -3.50 13.48
C LEU A 448 14.26 -3.78 14.28
N LEU A 449 15.44 -3.75 13.65
CA LEU A 449 16.72 -3.99 14.32
C LEU A 449 16.95 -2.96 15.42
N GLU A 450 16.76 -1.68 15.10
CA GLU A 450 16.89 -0.58 16.06
C GLU A 450 15.93 -0.74 17.24
N THR A 451 14.70 -1.24 17.03
CA THR A 451 13.75 -1.42 18.14
C THR A 451 14.13 -2.55 19.12
N LEU A 452 15.06 -3.41 18.73
CA LEU A 452 15.55 -4.54 19.55
C LEU A 452 16.82 -4.20 20.32
N THR A 453 17.56 -3.17 19.90
CA THR A 453 18.74 -2.62 20.57
C THR A 453 18.34 -1.57 21.59
#